data_AF-A0A919WQ87-F1
#
_entry.id   AF-A0A919WQ87-F1
#
_cell.length_a   1.000
_cell.length_b   1.000
_cell.length_c   1.000
_cell.angle_alpha   90.00
_cell.angle_beta   90.00
_cell.angle_gamma   90.00
#
_symmetry.space_group_name_H-M   'P 1'
#
loop_
_entity.id
_entity.type
_entity.pdbx_description
1 polymer ?
#
loop_
_entity_poly.entity_id
_entity_poly.type
_entity_poly.pdbx_seq_one_letter_code
_entity_poly.pdbx_strand_id
1 'polypeptide(L)' 'MNEQGRCKRCGRVLKSEKSIDAGYGPVCKKKQEAADAEFEKIQITIFEELEYQKGLRA' A
#
# COMPACT_ATOMS: atom_id res chain seq x y z
N MET A 1 4.89 -21.04 -6.27
CA MET A 1 6.12 -20.52 -5.62
C MET A 1 5.79 -20.23 -4.18
N ASN A 2 6.41 -20.94 -3.23
CA ASN A 2 6.20 -20.72 -1.80
C ASN A 2 7.16 -19.60 -1.36
N GLU A 3 6.61 -18.38 -1.27
CA GLU A 3 7.31 -17.14 -0.91
C GLU A 3 7.16 -16.82 0.59
N GLN A 4 6.69 -17.79 1.39
CA GLN A 4 6.52 -17.61 2.83
C GLN A 4 7.87 -17.29 3.47
N GLY A 5 7.94 -16.14 4.14
CA GLY A 5 9.13 -15.70 4.86
C GLY A 5 10.02 -14.71 4.11
N ARG A 6 9.60 -14.12 2.99
CA ARG A 6 10.25 -12.94 2.40
C ARG A 6 9.41 -11.68 2.61
N CYS A 7 10.10 -10.55 2.81
CA CYS A 7 9.46 -9.24 2.90
C CYS A 7 8.85 -8.85 1.55
N LYS A 8 7.54 -8.61 1.50
CA LYS A 8 6.82 -8.21 0.28
C LYS A 8 7.31 -6.89 -0.33
N ARG A 9 7.99 -6.03 0.44
CA ARG A 9 8.54 -4.75 -0.04
C ARG A 9 9.97 -4.82 -0.56
N CYS A 10 10.84 -5.57 0.11
CA CYS A 10 12.28 -5.54 -0.18
C CYS A 10 12.91 -6.91 -0.45
N GLY A 11 12.12 -7.99 -0.42
CA GLY A 11 12.54 -9.36 -0.74
C GLY A 11 13.49 -10.03 0.26
N ARG A 12 13.92 -9.32 1.32
CA ARG A 12 14.78 -9.88 2.37
C ARG A 12 14.06 -10.95 3.18
N VAL A 13 14.81 -11.95 3.63
CA VAL A 13 14.29 -13.04 4.48
C VAL A 13 13.89 -12.51 5.85
N LEU A 14 12.69 -12.89 6.29
CA LEU A 14 12.10 -12.55 7.56
C LEU A 14 12.45 -13.63 8.58
N LYS A 15 12.86 -13.20 9.76
CA LYS A 15 13.41 -14.10 10.80
C LYS A 15 12.44 -14.36 11.96
N SER A 16 11.49 -13.46 12.18
CA SER A 16 10.51 -13.61 13.26
C SER A 16 9.15 -13.97 12.70
N GLU A 17 8.43 -14.85 13.40
CA GLU A 17 7.08 -15.28 13.05
C GLU A 17 6.13 -14.09 12.85
N LYS A 18 6.19 -13.10 13.73
CA LYS A 18 5.43 -11.84 13.59
C LYS A 18 5.69 -11.11 12.28
N SER A 19 6.93 -11.10 11.80
CA SER A 19 7.26 -10.45 10.52
C SER A 19 6.77 -11.30 9.35
N ILE A 20 6.91 -12.63 9.46
CA ILE A 20 6.48 -13.60 8.45
C ILE A 20 4.97 -13.50 8.24
N ASP A 21 4.19 -13.50 9.33
CA ASP A 21 2.73 -13.33 9.32
C ASP A 21 2.32 -11.98 8.71
N ALA A 22 2.97 -10.90 9.15
CA ALA A 22 2.75 -9.58 8.56
C ALA A 22 3.20 -9.48 7.10
N GLY A 23 4.07 -10.37 6.60
CA GLY A 23 4.68 -10.30 5.28
C GLY A 23 5.71 -9.17 5.11
N TYR A 24 6.05 -8.44 6.17
CA TYR A 24 6.99 -7.31 6.14
C TYR A 24 7.91 -7.32 7.35
N GLY A 25 9.17 -6.93 7.14
CA GLY A 25 10.06 -6.56 8.25
C GLY A 25 9.59 -5.25 8.92
N PRO A 26 9.95 -4.98 10.19
CA PRO A 26 9.38 -3.89 10.98
C PRO A 26 9.54 -2.51 10.34
N VAL A 27 10.70 -2.24 9.73
CA VAL A 27 10.96 -0.97 9.02
C VAL A 27 10.14 -0.89 7.73
N CYS A 28 10.06 -1.98 6.98
CA CYS A 28 9.30 -2.02 5.73
C CYS A 28 7.80 -1.91 5.98
N LYS A 29 7.31 -2.46 7.11
CA LYS A 29 5.91 -2.32 7.55
C LYS A 29 5.54 -0.86 7.76
N LYS A 30 6.32 -0.11 8.55
CA LYS A 30 6.10 1.34 8.75
C LYS A 30 6.10 2.14 7.45
N LYS A 31 7.01 1.80 6.53
CA LYS A 31 7.06 2.44 5.20
C LYS A 31 5.84 2.09 4.35
N GLN A 32 5.29 0.90 4.52
CA GLN A 32 4.10 0.47 3.80
C GLN A 32 2.87 1.20 4.34
N GLU A 33 2.68 1.21 5.65
CA GLU A 33 1.61 1.94 6.32
C GLU A 33 1.60 3.43 5.95
N ALA A 34 2.78 4.07 5.87
CA ALA A 34 2.90 5.46 5.43
C ALA A 34 2.52 5.65 3.94
N ALA A 35 2.93 4.72 3.07
CA ALA A 35 2.58 4.77 1.65
C ALA A 35 1.09 4.51 1.42
N ASP A 36 0.50 3.58 2.16
CA ASP A 36 -0.94 3.28 2.10
C ASP A 36 -1.75 4.49 2.57
N ALA A 37 -1.35 5.12 3.68
CA ALA A 37 -1.99 6.34 4.19
C ALA A 37 -1.84 7.56 3.24
N GLU A 38 -0.77 7.63 2.47
CA GLU A 38 -0.61 8.66 1.43
C GLU A 38 -1.48 8.36 0.20
N PHE A 39 -1.51 7.09 -0.22
CA PHE A 39 -2.35 6.64 -1.33
C PHE A 39 -3.84 6.89 -1.05
N GLU A 40 -4.31 6.61 0.16
CA GLU A 40 -5.70 6.86 0.59
C GLU A 40 -6.10 8.34 0.46
N LYS A 41 -5.17 9.29 0.70
CA LYS A 41 -5.47 10.73 0.59
C LYS A 41 -5.66 11.22 -0.85
N ILE A 42 -5.11 10.50 -1.82
CA ILE A 42 -5.11 10.90 -3.23
C ILE A 42 -6.32 10.28 -3.96
N GLN A 43 -7.06 9.39 -3.31
CA GLN A 43 -8.24 8.79 -3.91
C GLN A 43 -9.39 9.79 -4.00
N ILE A 44 -10.00 9.86 -5.18
CA ILE A 44 -11.28 10.54 -5.42
C ILE A 44 -12.32 9.48 -5.80
N THR A 45 -13.57 9.71 -5.44
CA THR A 45 -14.67 8.85 -5.87
C THR A 45 -14.96 9.04 -7.36
N ILE A 46 -15.58 8.03 -7.98
CA ILE A 46 -16.01 8.12 -9.38
C ILE A 46 -16.97 9.30 -9.58
N PHE A 47 -17.80 9.63 -8.58
CA PHE A 47 -18.73 10.75 -8.66
C PHE A 47 -18.02 12.10 -8.68
N GLU A 48 -17.02 12.31 -7.82
CA GLU A 48 -16.20 13.53 -7.80
C GLU A 48 -15.48 13.76 -9.13
N GLU A 49 -14.91 12.70 -9.72
CA GLU A 49 -14.29 12.79 -11.05
C GLU A 49 -15.32 13.18 -12.13
N LEU A 50 -16.50 12.56 -12.12
CA LEU A 50 -17.56 12.88 -13.09
C LEU A 50 -18.06 14.33 -12.95
N GLU A 51 -18.11 14.89 -11.75
CA GLU A 51 -18.46 16.29 -11.53
C GLU A 51 -17.37 17.24 -12.04
N TYR A 52 -16.10 16.94 -11.73
CA TYR A 52 -14.96 17.71 -12.25
C TYR A 52 -14.96 17.77 -13.79
N GLN A 53 -15.16 16.63 -14.46
CA GLN A 53 -15.20 16.55 -15.92
C GLN A 53 -16.36 17.33 -16.54
N LYS A 54 -17.51 17.41 -15.87
CA LYS A 54 -18.64 18.24 -16.33
C LYS A 54 -18.29 19.72 -16.32
N GLY A 55 -17.63 20.19 -15.26
CA GLY A 55 -17.19 21.58 -15.12
C GLY A 55 -16.16 22.00 -16.18
N LEU A 56 -15.26 21.10 -16.59
CA LEU A 56 -14.28 21.37 -17.64
C LEU A 56 -14.87 21.46 -19.05
N ARG A 57 -16.04 20.86 -19.28
CA ARG A 57 -16.71 20.78 -20.59
C ARG A 57 -17.81 21.82 -20.80
N ALA A 58 -18.08 22.63 -19.77
CA ALA A 58 -19.03 23.75 -19.80
C ALA A 58 -18.35 25.03 -20.28
#